data_AF-A0A920FWE1-F1
#
_entry.id   AF-A0A920FWE1-F1
#
_cell.length_a   1.000
_cell.length_b   1.000
_cell.length_c   1.000
_cell.angle_alpha   90.00
_cell.angle_beta   90.00
_cell.angle_gamma   90.00
#
_symmetry.space_group_name_H-M   'P 1'
#
loop_
_entity.id
_entity.type
_entity.pdbx_description
1 polymer ?
#
loop_
_entity_poly.entity_id
_entity_poly.type
_entity_poly.pdbx_seq_one_letter_code
_entity_poly.pdbx_strand_id
1 'polypeptide(L)'
;MDFRVSREAFLRVLTHVSSIVDSRSTIPILSNIYLKCENNQIEIRSTDMDISIREFVSCDSTKNGEATVNSRILTDIIRKTKRTRLLNVNWKVIA
;
A
#
# COMPACT_ATOMS: atom_id res chain seq x y z
N MET A 1 -3.12 10.19 6.89
CA MET A 1 -1.95 9.30 6.82
C MET A 1 -0.81 10.06 6.17
N ASP A 2 0.32 10.20 6.84
CA ASP A 2 1.54 10.87 6.34
C ASP A 2 2.78 10.16 6.87
N PHE A 3 3.63 9.67 5.97
CA PHE A 3 4.82 8.90 6.32
C PHE A 3 5.92 8.96 5.27
N ARG A 4 7.15 8.65 5.70
CA ARG A 4 8.31 8.41 4.83
C ARG A 4 8.75 6.96 4.89
N VAL A 5 9.03 6.35 3.73
CA VAL A 5 9.38 4.93 3.64
C VAL A 5 10.47 4.69 2.59
N SER A 6 11.24 3.61 2.76
CA SER A 6 12.13 3.12 1.70
C SER A 6 11.33 2.74 0.46
N ARG A 7 11.67 3.32 -0.68
CA ARG A 7 11.02 3.02 -1.98
C ARG A 7 11.10 1.54 -2.30
N GLU A 8 12.28 0.95 -2.11
CA GLU A 8 12.57 -0.43 -2.47
C GLU A 8 11.81 -1.40 -1.57
N ALA A 9 11.81 -1.16 -0.26
CA ALA A 9 11.07 -1.99 0.68
C ALA A 9 9.56 -1.92 0.41
N PHE A 10 9.03 -0.72 0.23
CA PHE A 10 7.61 -0.52 -0.05
C PHE A 10 7.19 -1.16 -1.38
N LEU A 11 7.96 -0.97 -2.45
CA LEU A 11 7.63 -1.57 -3.76
C LEU A 11 7.71 -3.10 -3.74
N ARG A 12 8.65 -3.70 -2.99
CA ARG A 12 8.73 -5.15 -2.82
C ARG A 12 7.47 -5.69 -2.17
N VAL A 13 7.06 -5.13 -1.03
CA VAL A 13 5.84 -5.56 -0.34
C VAL A 13 4.61 -5.32 -1.19
N LEU A 14 4.48 -4.14 -1.81
CA LEU A 14 3.37 -3.85 -2.74
C LEU A 14 3.28 -4.88 -3.86
N THR A 15 4.41 -5.27 -4.46
CA THR A 15 4.42 -6.28 -5.53
C THR A 15 3.97 -7.65 -5.03
N HIS A 16 4.37 -8.04 -3.82
CA HIS A 16 3.99 -9.33 -3.24
C HIS A 16 2.51 -9.38 -2.85
N VAL A 17 2.01 -8.41 -2.09
CA VAL A 17 0.57 -8.36 -1.75
C VAL A 17 -0.30 -8.23 -3.01
N SER A 18 0.17 -7.54 -4.05
CA SER A 18 -0.59 -7.40 -5.30
C SER A 18 -0.75 -8.72 -6.06
N SER A 19 0.04 -9.75 -5.76
CA SER A 19 0.04 -11.02 -6.50
C SER A 19 -1.23 -11.84 -6.31
N ILE A 20 -1.93 -11.66 -5.19
CA ILE A 20 -3.20 -12.34 -4.88
C ILE A 20 -4.42 -11.47 -5.12
N VAL A 21 -4.24 -10.25 -5.62
CA VAL A 21 -5.37 -9.33 -5.87
C VAL A 21 -6.07 -9.74 -7.17
N ASP A 22 -7.34 -10.10 -7.07
CA ASP A 22 -8.16 -10.38 -8.25
C ASP A 22 -8.66 -9.07 -8.91
N SER A 23 -7.96 -8.67 -9.97
CA SER A 23 -8.33 -7.51 -10.78
C SER A 23 -9.58 -7.70 -11.66
N ARG A 24 -10.12 -8.92 -11.76
CA ARG A 24 -11.34 -9.24 -12.51
C ARG A 24 -12.55 -9.47 -11.60
N SER A 25 -12.37 -9.34 -10.29
CA SER A 25 -13.44 -9.54 -9.33
C SER A 25 -14.63 -8.62 -9.60
N THR A 26 -15.84 -9.17 -9.49
CA THR A 26 -17.09 -8.39 -9.53
C THR A 26 -17.30 -7.56 -8.27
N ILE A 27 -16.48 -7.76 -7.23
CA ILE A 27 -16.50 -7.03 -5.97
C ILE A 27 -15.32 -6.02 -5.99
N PRO A 28 -15.56 -4.72 -6.28
CA PRO A 28 -14.48 -3.76 -6.54
C PRO A 28 -13.48 -3.58 -5.40
N ILE A 29 -13.91 -3.76 -4.14
CA ILE A 29 -13.03 -3.62 -2.98
C ILE A 29 -11.95 -4.71 -2.94
N LEU A 30 -12.17 -5.87 -3.57
CA LEU A 30 -11.18 -6.94 -3.67
C LEU A 30 -10.06 -6.63 -4.67
N SER A 31 -10.23 -5.62 -5.54
CA SER A 31 -9.15 -5.08 -6.37
C SER A 31 -8.25 -4.07 -5.64
N ASN A 32 -8.58 -3.75 -4.38
CA ASN A 32 -7.81 -2.84 -3.56
C ASN A 32 -6.86 -3.58 -2.61
N ILE A 33 -5.84 -2.85 -2.16
CA ILE A 33 -5.04 -3.22 -0.99
C ILE A 33 -5.42 -2.30 0.17
N TYR A 34 -5.38 -2.84 1.38
CA TYR A 34 -5.52 -2.08 2.62
C TYR A 34 -4.14 -1.58 3.07
N LEU A 35 -4.08 -0.32 3.47
CA LEU A 35 -2.91 0.35 4.03
C LEU A 35 -3.27 0.91 5.39
N LYS A 36 -2.46 0.62 6.41
CA LYS A 36 -2.55 1.25 7.72
C LYS A 36 -1.20 1.77 8.15
N CYS A 37 -1.12 3.04 8.49
CA CYS A 37 0.04 3.68 9.09
C CYS A 37 -0.20 3.90 10.57
N GLU A 38 0.58 3.23 11.41
CA GLU A 38 0.52 3.36 12.85
C GLU A 38 1.87 2.94 13.46
N ASN A 39 2.32 3.61 14.52
CA ASN A 39 3.54 3.26 15.27
C ASN A 39 4.79 3.10 14.40
N ASN A 40 5.03 4.02 13.45
CA ASN A 40 6.19 3.96 12.54
C ASN A 40 6.25 2.67 11.69
N GLN A 41 5.09 2.11 11.39
CA GLN A 41 4.94 0.94 10.55
C GLN A 41 3.76 1.12 9.60
N ILE A 42 3.95 0.70 8.35
CA ILE A 42 2.89 0.52 7.37
C ILE A 42 2.54 -0.96 7.32
N GLU A 43 1.31 -1.28 7.70
CA GLU A 43 0.71 -2.56 7.43
C GLU A 43 0.02 -2.53 6.08
N ILE A 44 0.24 -3.56 5.28
CA ILE A 44 -0.27 -3.71 3.92
C ILE A 44 -0.97 -5.07 3.84
N ARG A 45 -2.25 -5.08 3.41
CA ARG A 45 -3.03 -6.32 3.29
C ARG A 45 -3.76 -6.43 1.96
N SER A 46 -3.98 -7.65 1.52
CA SER A 46 -4.79 -8.03 0.35
C SER A 46 -5.49 -9.35 0.60
N THR A 47 -6.59 -9.61 -0.12
CA THR A 47 -7.33 -10.87 -0.06
C THR A 47 -8.20 -11.05 -1.29
N ASP A 48 -8.40 -12.31 -1.70
CA ASP A 48 -9.38 -12.76 -2.70
C ASP A 48 -10.55 -13.55 -2.07
N MET A 49 -10.71 -13.45 -0.74
CA MET A 49 -11.63 -14.21 0.13
C MET A 49 -11.19 -15.63 0.49
N ASP A 50 -10.32 -16.26 -0.29
CA ASP A 50 -9.79 -17.60 0.01
C ASP A 50 -8.44 -17.50 0.72
N ILE A 51 -7.60 -16.56 0.28
CA ILE A 51 -6.25 -16.31 0.79
C ILE A 51 -6.14 -14.85 1.21
N SER A 52 -5.28 -14.59 2.20
CA SER A 52 -4.89 -13.23 2.57
C SER A 52 -3.39 -13.12 2.81
N ILE A 53 -2.81 -12.00 2.39
CA ILE A 53 -1.43 -11.64 2.69
C ILE A 53 -1.46 -10.39 3.57
N ARG A 54 -0.66 -10.40 4.63
CA ARG A 54 -0.42 -9.28 5.54
C ARG A 54 1.07 -9.10 5.72
N GLU A 55 1.56 -7.91 5.43
CA GLU A 55 2.96 -7.55 5.55
C GLU A 55 3.14 -6.19 6.18
N PHE A 56 4.36 -5.96 6.70
CA PHE A 56 4.72 -4.77 7.43
C PHE A 56 6.00 -4.15 6.87
N VAL A 57 6.02 -2.82 6.79
CA VAL A 57 7.19 -2.05 6.37
C VAL A 57 7.43 -0.93 7.38
N SER A 58 8.65 -0.84 7.92
CA SER A 58 9.05 0.27 8.78
C SER A 58 9.01 1.60 8.01
N CYS A 59 8.46 2.63 8.64
CA CYS A 59 8.36 3.98 8.09
C CYS A 59 8.55 5.03 9.18
N ASP A 60 8.90 6.25 8.79
CA ASP A 60 8.84 7.42 9.68
C ASP A 60 7.47 8.08 9.52
N SER A 61 6.58 7.89 10.49
CA SER A 61 5.18 8.32 10.42
C SER A 61 4.97 9.64 11.16
N THR A 62 4.37 10.62 10.48
CA THR A 62 4.00 11.91 11.07
C THR A 62 2.50 11.99 11.36
N LYS A 63 1.68 11.23 10.63
CA LYS A 63 0.23 11.17 10.85
C LYS A 63 -0.30 9.76 10.61
N ASN A 64 -0.89 9.16 11.64
CA ASN A 64 -1.56 7.86 11.53
C ASN A 64 -2.74 7.92 10.55
N GLY A 65 -3.20 6.74 10.13
CA GLY A 65 -4.44 6.59 9.38
C GLY A 65 -4.45 5.33 8.54
N GLU A 66 -5.59 5.09 7.90
CA GLU A 66 -5.79 3.93 7.06
C GLU A 66 -6.56 4.31 5.79
N ALA A 67 -6.36 3.51 4.74
CA ALA A 67 -7.05 3.67 3.47
C ALA A 67 -7.08 2.33 2.73
N THR A 68 -8.04 2.19 1.81
CA THR A 68 -7.96 1.18 0.76
C THR A 68 -7.74 1.87 -0.57
N VAL A 69 -6.93 1.24 -1.41
CA VAL A 69 -6.38 1.89 -2.61
C VAL A 69 -6.28 0.84 -3.70
N ASN A 70 -6.53 1.22 -4.95
CA ASN A 70 -6.41 0.27 -6.04
C ASN A 70 -4.97 -0.26 -6.14
N SER A 71 -4.83 -1.58 -6.05
CA SER A 71 -3.56 -2.29 -5.97
C SER A 71 -2.64 -1.98 -7.15
N ARG A 72 -3.21 -2.06 -8.36
CA ARG A 72 -2.49 -1.87 -9.62
C ARG A 72 -2.05 -0.42 -9.78
N ILE A 73 -2.97 0.51 -9.57
CA ILE A 73 -2.71 1.95 -9.72
C ILE A 73 -1.58 2.38 -8.77
N LEU A 74 -1.67 2.01 -7.49
CA LEU A 74 -0.63 2.40 -6.52
C LEU A 74 0.72 1.78 -6.89
N THR A 75 0.77 0.47 -7.16
CA THR A 75 2.02 -0.20 -7.52
C THR A 75 2.68 0.41 -8.75
N ASP A 76 1.89 0.76 -9.77
CA ASP A 76 2.39 1.42 -10.97
C ASP A 76 2.90 2.84 -10.71
N ILE A 77 2.21 3.62 -9.86
CA ILE A 77 2.67 4.96 -9.45
C ILE A 77 4.02 4.88 -8.73
N ILE A 78 4.16 3.97 -7.76
CA ILE A 78 5.42 3.80 -7.02
C ILE A 78 6.55 3.35 -7.96
N ARG A 79 6.26 2.44 -8.90
CA ARG A 79 7.23 1.96 -9.89
C ARG A 79 7.70 3.08 -10.84
N LYS A 80 6.80 3.97 -11.26
CA LYS A 80 7.11 5.10 -12.17
C LYS A 80 7.72 6.31 -11.47
N THR A 81 7.55 6.45 -10.16
CA THR A 81 8.19 7.52 -9.39
C THR A 81 9.71 7.43 -9.49
N LYS A 82 10.39 8.59 -9.50
CA LYS A 82 11.86 8.71 -9.54
C LYS A 82 12.51 7.70 -8.61
N ARG A 83 13.69 7.17 -8.99
CA ARG A 83 14.49 6.24 -8.16
C ARG A 83 15.14 6.97 -6.98
N THR A 84 14.34 7.65 -6.17
CA THR A 84 14.73 8.14 -4.85
C THR A 84 14.76 6.98 -3.86
N ARG A 85 15.70 7.03 -2.92
CA ARG A 85 15.81 6.02 -1.85
C ARG A 85 14.62 6.07 -0.88
N LEU A 86 14.14 7.28 -0.58
CA LEU A 86 13.03 7.54 0.34
C LEU A 86 11.86 8.17 -0.41
N LEU A 87 10.65 7.67 -0.14
CA LEU A 87 9.38 8.20 -0.61
C LEU A 87 8.68 8.92 0.52
N ASN A 88 8.07 10.06 0.21
CA ASN A 88 7.14 10.75 1.09
C ASN A 88 5.72 10.48 0.57
N VAL A 89 4.87 9.89 1.41
CA VAL A 89 3.49 9.57 1.07
C VAL A 89 2.56 10.36 1.98
N ASN A 90 1.85 11.32 1.38
CA ASN A 90 0.87 12.15 2.08
C ASN A 90 -0.53 11.84 1.52
N TRP A 91 -1.35 11.15 2.32
CA TRP A 91 -2.73 10.83 1.96
C TRP A 91 -3.69 11.81 2.63
N LYS A 92 -4.42 12.55 1.81
CA LYS A 92 -5.51 13.42 2.24
C LYS A 92 -6.82 12.85 1.72
N VAL A 93 -7.77 12.62 2.62
CA VAL A 93 -9.17 12.41 2.24
C VAL A 93 -9.70 13.79 1.86
N ILE A 94 -10.08 13.94 0.60
CA ILE A 94 -10.78 15.13 0.12
C ILE A 94 -12.25 14.84 0.39
N ALA A 95 -12.80 15.48 1.42
CA ALA A 95 -14.23 15.49 1.70
C ALA A 95 -14.89 16.62 0.92
#